data_AF-A0A371IHK7-F1
#
_entry.id   AF-A0A371IHK7-F1
#
_cell.length_a   1.000
_cell.length_b   1.000
_cell.length_c   1.000
_cell.angle_alpha   90.00
_cell.angle_beta   90.00
_cell.angle_gamma   90.00
#
_symmetry.space_group_name_H-M   'P 1'
#
loop_
_entity.id
_entity.type
_entity.pdbx_description
1 polymer ?
#
loop_
_entity_poly.entity_id
_entity_poly.type
_entity_poly.pdbx_seq_one_letter_code
_entity_poly.pdbx_strand_id
1 'polypeptide(L)'
;MSATQLPDSNQVGQTVSRPIGEVSPPEPPTELKPLPNHLKYAYLGDEQQFPVIIASNLHQEQEEKLLQVLKQHKKAIGWKLFDLPRINPSICMHKILMEEEARLVRQQQRRLNPTILDVVKKEVTKLLVVGIIYPISASGSIQCRMTVMKNQNDELVPTRVQNSWRVCINYRKLNQATCKDHFPLPFLDQVLEKLAGKSHYCFLDRYFVYMQIHIAPKDQHKTTLTCPFGTFAYTRMPFGLCNAPSTF
;
A
#
# COMPACT_ATOMS: atom_id res chain seq x y z
N MET A 1 39.44 10.92 -51.39
CA MET A 1 39.45 9.51 -50.98
C MET A 1 39.56 9.52 -49.46
N SER A 2 38.57 9.18 -48.64
CA SER A 2 37.33 8.45 -48.86
C SER A 2 36.29 8.90 -47.84
N ALA A 3 35.02 8.83 -48.24
CA ALA A 3 33.84 9.08 -47.42
C ALA A 3 33.51 7.85 -46.54
N THR A 4 32.27 7.84 -45.99
CA THR A 4 31.53 6.77 -45.28
C THR A 4 31.81 6.66 -43.75
N GLN A 5 30.83 6.62 -42.84
CA GLN A 5 29.36 6.47 -42.95
C GLN A 5 28.69 6.80 -41.58
N LEU A 6 27.53 7.45 -41.60
CA LEU A 6 26.54 7.47 -40.50
C LEU A 6 25.89 6.08 -40.36
N PRO A 7 25.48 5.61 -39.17
CA PRO A 7 24.54 4.51 -39.09
C PRO A 7 23.11 5.05 -39.27
N ASP A 8 22.46 4.56 -40.31
CA ASP A 8 21.11 4.88 -40.74
C ASP A 8 20.04 4.33 -39.78
N SER A 9 18.95 5.09 -39.72
CA SER A 9 17.71 4.73 -39.03
C SER A 9 16.83 3.94 -40.00
N ASN A 10 16.48 2.70 -39.63
CA ASN A 10 15.29 1.91 -40.03
C ASN A 10 15.66 0.44 -40.23
N GLN A 11 15.38 -0.40 -39.22
CA GLN A 11 14.67 -1.65 -39.47
C GLN A 11 13.61 -1.86 -38.38
N VAL A 12 12.37 -1.81 -38.85
CA VAL A 12 11.13 -2.15 -38.17
C VAL A 12 11.03 -3.68 -38.05
N GLY A 13 10.55 -4.14 -36.90
CA GLY A 13 9.76 -5.37 -36.83
C GLY A 13 10.52 -6.66 -36.60
N GLN A 14 10.95 -6.91 -35.35
CA GLN A 14 10.99 -8.28 -34.83
C GLN A 14 10.25 -8.35 -33.50
N THR A 15 9.05 -8.91 -33.60
CA THR A 15 8.24 -9.41 -32.49
C THR A 15 9.04 -10.50 -31.78
N VAL A 16 9.68 -10.16 -30.65
CA VAL A 16 10.26 -11.17 -29.76
C VAL A 16 9.10 -11.83 -29.01
N SER A 17 8.66 -12.95 -29.55
CA SER A 17 7.78 -13.93 -28.90
C SER A 17 8.39 -14.33 -27.55
N ARG A 18 7.67 -14.05 -26.46
CA ARG A 18 8.01 -14.53 -25.11
C ARG A 18 8.05 -16.05 -25.10
N PRO A 19 9.12 -16.71 -24.62
CA PRO A 19 9.09 -18.14 -24.37
C PRO A 19 8.02 -18.44 -23.33
N ILE A 20 7.06 -19.27 -23.71
CA ILE A 20 6.10 -19.91 -22.83
C ILE A 20 6.89 -20.91 -21.99
N GLY A 21 6.97 -20.68 -20.67
CA GLY A 21 7.56 -21.65 -19.75
C GLY A 21 8.56 -21.09 -18.74
N GLU A 22 8.31 -19.93 -18.13
CA GLU A 22 8.92 -19.62 -16.84
C GLU A 22 7.98 -20.13 -15.74
N VAL A 23 8.26 -21.34 -15.27
CA VAL A 23 7.74 -21.83 -13.99
C VAL A 23 8.24 -20.85 -12.94
N SER A 24 7.31 -20.10 -12.35
CA SER A 24 7.62 -19.21 -11.23
C SER A 24 8.31 -20.03 -10.14
N PRO A 25 9.40 -19.54 -9.52
CA PRO A 25 10.03 -20.23 -8.40
C PRO A 25 8.96 -20.52 -7.35
N PRO A 26 8.97 -21.71 -6.70
CA PRO A 26 8.06 -21.98 -5.60
C PRO A 26 8.20 -20.85 -4.57
N GLU A 27 7.09 -20.18 -4.28
CA GLU A 27 7.09 -19.13 -3.27
C GLU A 27 7.59 -19.72 -1.95
N PRO A 28 8.48 -19.03 -1.22
CA PRO A 28 8.99 -19.55 0.03
C PRO A 28 7.82 -19.85 0.97
N PRO A 29 7.89 -20.95 1.76
CA PRO A 29 6.85 -21.28 2.73
C PRO A 29 6.55 -20.06 3.59
N THR A 30 5.27 -19.67 3.64
CA THR A 30 4.85 -18.57 4.50
C THR A 30 5.07 -19.02 5.94
N GLU A 31 6.07 -18.45 6.63
CA GLU A 31 6.31 -18.72 8.05
C GLU A 31 5.09 -18.27 8.86
N LEU A 32 4.26 -19.24 9.25
CA LEU A 32 3.06 -19.00 10.04
C LEU A 32 3.45 -18.67 11.48
N LYS A 33 2.81 -17.64 12.03
CA LYS A 33 3.06 -17.20 13.40
C LYS A 33 2.41 -18.19 14.38
N PRO A 34 3.02 -18.46 15.54
CA PRO A 34 2.37 -19.23 16.59
C PRO A 34 1.09 -18.51 17.03
N LEU A 35 -0.01 -19.26 17.16
CA LEU A 35 -1.32 -18.75 17.57
C LEU A 35 -1.60 -19.10 19.03
N PRO A 36 -2.37 -18.28 19.76
CA PRO A 36 -2.93 -18.66 21.06
C PRO A 36 -3.85 -19.88 20.93
N ASN A 37 -4.02 -20.64 22.01
CA ASN A 37 -4.80 -21.89 22.02
C ASN A 37 -6.27 -21.74 21.59
N HIS A 38 -6.84 -20.54 21.68
CA HIS A 38 -8.22 -20.25 21.27
C HIS A 38 -8.37 -19.96 19.75
N LEU A 39 -7.27 -19.97 18.99
CA LEU A 39 -7.24 -19.72 17.56
C LEU A 39 -6.53 -20.87 16.82
N LYS A 40 -6.98 -21.16 15.60
CA LYS A 40 -6.36 -22.13 14.71
C LYS A 40 -6.29 -21.61 13.28
N TYR A 41 -5.35 -22.15 12.51
CA TYR A 41 -5.29 -21.91 11.07
C TYR A 41 -6.29 -22.82 10.34
N ALA A 42 -6.97 -22.24 9.36
CA ALA A 42 -7.73 -22.96 8.35
C ALA A 42 -7.33 -22.42 6.97
N TYR A 43 -7.66 -23.15 5.90
CA TYR A 43 -7.19 -22.86 4.56
C TYR A 43 -8.35 -22.77 3.57
N LEU A 44 -8.30 -21.78 2.69
CA LEU A 44 -9.33 -21.55 1.68
C LEU A 44 -8.97 -22.08 0.29
N GLY A 45 -7.74 -22.55 0.08
CA GLY A 45 -7.31 -23.20 -1.17
C GLY A 45 -6.83 -24.63 -0.96
N ASP A 46 -6.57 -25.30 -2.07
CA ASP A 46 -5.91 -26.59 -2.10
C ASP A 46 -4.46 -26.45 -1.58
N GLU A 47 -3.87 -27.54 -1.07
CA GLU A 47 -2.47 -27.58 -0.63
C GLU A 47 -2.08 -26.53 0.44
N GLN A 48 -2.97 -26.22 1.39
CA GLN A 48 -2.71 -25.26 2.48
C GLN A 48 -2.46 -23.81 2.01
N GLN A 49 -2.98 -23.44 0.85
CA GLN A 49 -2.93 -22.06 0.39
C GLN A 49 -4.01 -21.18 1.06
N PHE A 50 -3.75 -19.88 1.13
CA PHE A 50 -4.67 -18.87 1.67
C PHE A 50 -5.05 -19.13 3.14
N PRO A 51 -4.09 -19.04 4.07
CA PRO A 51 -4.36 -19.23 5.49
C PRO A 51 -5.33 -18.17 6.02
N VAL A 52 -6.29 -18.60 6.81
CA VAL A 52 -7.17 -17.77 7.63
C VAL A 52 -7.10 -18.23 9.08
N ILE A 53 -7.33 -17.30 10.00
CA ILE A 53 -7.33 -17.59 11.43
C ILE A 53 -8.79 -17.62 11.89
N ILE A 54 -9.20 -18.76 12.47
CA ILE A 54 -10.54 -18.96 13.01
C ILE A 54 -10.46 -19.36 14.48
N ALA A 55 -11.58 -19.24 15.20
CA ALA A 55 -11.65 -19.69 16.58
C ALA A 55 -11.57 -21.22 16.66
N SER A 56 -10.81 -21.73 17.64
CA SER A 56 -10.60 -23.17 17.80
C SER A 56 -11.80 -23.90 18.43
N ASN A 57 -12.70 -23.16 19.08
CA ASN A 57 -13.89 -23.68 19.79
C ASN A 57 -15.17 -23.75 18.92
N LEU A 58 -15.06 -23.58 17.59
CA LEU A 58 -16.21 -23.70 16.70
C LEU A 58 -16.64 -25.17 16.57
N HIS A 59 -17.96 -25.41 16.56
CA HIS A 59 -18.48 -26.73 16.19
C HIS A 59 -18.20 -27.01 14.71
N GLN A 60 -18.04 -28.28 14.36
CA GLN A 60 -17.71 -28.69 12.99
C GLN A 60 -18.65 -28.09 11.93
N GLU A 61 -19.96 -28.11 12.18
CA GLU A 61 -20.95 -27.53 11.27
C GLU A 61 -20.78 -26.01 11.10
N GLN A 62 -20.42 -25.29 12.17
CA GLN A 62 -20.18 -23.84 12.13
C GLN A 62 -18.90 -23.52 11.35
N GLU A 63 -17.86 -24.30 11.56
CA GLU A 63 -16.59 -24.19 10.84
C GLU A 63 -16.78 -24.42 9.34
N GLU A 64 -17.49 -25.47 8.95
CA GLU A 64 -17.77 -25.77 7.54
C GLU A 64 -18.56 -24.64 6.87
N LYS A 65 -19.63 -24.14 7.51
CA LYS A 65 -20.41 -23.00 7.01
C LYS A 65 -19.56 -21.74 6.88
N LEU A 66 -18.72 -21.44 7.88
CA LEU A 66 -17.82 -20.28 7.84
C LEU A 66 -16.83 -20.38 6.68
N LEU A 67 -16.17 -21.53 6.54
CA LEU A 67 -15.20 -21.75 5.47
C LEU A 67 -15.87 -21.70 4.09
N GLN A 68 -17.10 -22.19 3.96
CA GLN A 68 -17.86 -22.09 2.71
C GLN A 68 -18.08 -20.64 2.30
N VAL A 69 -18.52 -19.78 3.21
CA VAL A 69 -18.71 -18.34 2.95
C VAL A 69 -17.39 -17.67 2.59
N LEU A 70 -16.31 -17.96 3.34
CA LEU A 70 -14.99 -17.41 3.06
C LEU A 70 -14.43 -17.86 1.70
N LYS A 71 -14.65 -19.12 1.32
CA LYS A 71 -14.27 -19.64 -0.01
C LYS A 71 -15.07 -18.97 -1.12
N GLN A 72 -16.37 -18.76 -0.93
CA GLN A 72 -17.23 -18.06 -1.88
C GLN A 72 -16.77 -16.60 -2.11
N HIS A 73 -16.34 -15.93 -1.04
CA HIS A 73 -15.90 -14.52 -1.07
C HIS A 73 -14.37 -14.36 -1.08
N LYS A 74 -13.63 -15.37 -1.55
CA LYS A 74 -12.15 -15.35 -1.59
C LYS A 74 -11.60 -14.07 -2.23
N LYS A 75 -12.21 -13.58 -3.32
CA LYS A 75 -11.76 -12.36 -4.02
C LYS A 75 -11.83 -11.07 -3.18
N ALA A 76 -12.58 -11.05 -2.08
CA ALA A 76 -12.70 -9.89 -1.21
C ALA A 76 -11.58 -9.78 -0.17
N ILE A 77 -10.83 -10.86 0.06
CA ILE A 77 -9.74 -10.92 1.04
C ILE A 77 -8.43 -10.56 0.31
N GLY A 78 -7.61 -9.71 0.91
CA GLY A 78 -6.29 -9.36 0.36
C GLY A 78 -5.17 -10.09 1.09
N TRP A 79 -4.51 -11.05 0.44
CA TRP A 79 -3.33 -11.75 1.01
C TRP A 79 -2.04 -11.02 0.68
N LYS A 80 -1.93 -10.54 -0.56
CA LYS A 80 -0.81 -9.75 -1.06
C LYS A 80 -1.28 -8.36 -1.46
N LEU A 81 -0.32 -7.44 -1.54
CA LEU A 81 -0.58 -6.06 -1.96
C LEU A 81 -1.12 -5.97 -3.41
N PHE A 82 -0.85 -6.98 -4.25
CA PHE A 82 -1.35 -7.07 -5.62
C PHE A 82 -2.80 -7.56 -5.71
N ASP A 83 -3.31 -8.24 -4.68
CA ASP A 83 -4.63 -8.87 -4.72
C ASP A 83 -5.77 -7.86 -4.52
N LEU A 84 -5.45 -6.66 -4.05
CA LEU A 84 -6.44 -5.64 -3.77
C LEU A 84 -6.99 -5.03 -5.06
N PRO A 85 -8.31 -5.12 -5.31
CA PRO A 85 -8.92 -4.49 -6.46
C PRO A 85 -8.75 -2.97 -6.36
N ARG A 86 -8.32 -2.37 -7.47
CA ARG A 86 -8.18 -0.92 -7.56
C ARG A 86 -9.55 -0.27 -7.67
N ILE A 87 -9.71 0.92 -7.09
CA ILE A 87 -10.90 1.74 -7.35
C ILE A 87 -10.75 2.35 -8.73
N ASN A 88 -11.82 2.24 -9.54
CA ASN A 88 -11.84 2.81 -10.87
C ASN A 88 -11.63 4.34 -10.77
N PRO A 89 -10.64 4.93 -11.49
CA PRO A 89 -10.40 6.38 -11.47
C PRO A 89 -11.62 7.22 -11.87
N SER A 90 -12.57 6.65 -12.61
CA SER A 90 -13.82 7.33 -13.00
C SER A 90 -14.78 7.51 -11.82
N ILE A 91 -14.68 6.67 -10.78
CA ILE A 91 -15.51 6.75 -9.57
C ILE A 91 -14.93 7.78 -8.61
N CYS A 92 -13.62 7.67 -8.33
CA CYS A 92 -12.95 8.54 -7.38
C CYS A 92 -11.47 8.70 -7.74
N MET A 93 -11.01 9.95 -7.70
CA MET A 93 -9.59 10.31 -7.70
C MET A 93 -9.32 11.28 -6.57
N HIS A 94 -8.24 11.05 -5.84
CA HIS A 94 -7.75 11.99 -4.86
C HIS A 94 -7.17 13.23 -5.55
N LYS A 95 -7.63 14.40 -5.15
CA LYS A 95 -7.15 15.70 -5.61
C LYS A 95 -6.51 16.45 -4.45
N ILE A 96 -5.38 17.09 -4.70
CA ILE A 96 -4.66 17.87 -3.70
C ILE A 96 -4.80 19.34 -4.07
N LEU A 97 -5.89 19.95 -3.61
CA LEU A 97 -6.15 21.38 -3.79
C LEU A 97 -5.27 22.18 -2.83
N MET A 98 -4.53 23.13 -3.37
CA MET A 98 -3.61 23.98 -2.62
C MET A 98 -4.05 25.43 -2.73
N GLU A 99 -3.70 26.23 -1.74
CA GLU A 99 -3.91 27.68 -1.78
C GLU A 99 -3.09 28.29 -2.94
N GLU A 100 -3.66 29.27 -3.64
CA GLU A 100 -3.11 29.80 -4.90
C GLU A 100 -1.69 30.37 -4.78
N GLU A 101 -1.31 30.82 -3.59
CA GLU A 101 0.02 31.39 -3.30
C GLU A 101 0.99 30.39 -2.64
N ALA A 102 0.54 29.16 -2.36
CA ALA A 102 1.32 28.22 -1.58
C ALA A 102 2.50 27.64 -2.38
N ARG A 103 3.71 28.06 -2.02
CA ARG A 103 4.94 27.49 -2.58
C ARG A 103 5.28 26.17 -1.90
N LEU A 104 5.41 25.14 -2.71
CA LEU A 104 5.81 23.83 -2.23
C LEU A 104 7.29 23.82 -1.86
N VAL A 105 7.59 23.45 -0.60
CA VAL A 105 8.95 23.54 -0.04
C VAL A 105 9.69 22.22 -0.17
N ARG A 106 10.83 22.25 -0.87
CA ARG A 106 11.78 21.12 -0.93
C ARG A 106 12.39 20.88 0.46
N GLN A 107 12.26 19.65 0.98
CA GLN A 107 12.94 19.27 2.22
C GLN A 107 14.22 18.48 1.93
N GLN A 108 15.30 18.81 2.63
CA GLN A 108 16.53 18.03 2.56
C GLN A 108 16.31 16.64 3.17
N GLN A 109 16.84 15.62 2.49
CA GLN A 109 16.82 14.26 2.98
C GLN A 109 17.76 14.11 4.19
N ARG A 110 17.32 13.40 5.22
CA ARG A 110 18.19 13.04 6.35
C ARG A 110 19.08 11.86 5.97
N ARG A 111 20.25 11.78 6.61
CA ARG A 111 21.11 10.59 6.57
C ARG A 111 20.37 9.46 7.29
N LEU A 112 20.33 8.29 6.67
CA LEU A 112 19.74 7.08 7.23
C LEU A 112 20.85 6.14 7.70
N ASN A 113 20.60 5.42 8.80
CA ASN A 113 21.47 4.35 9.26
C ASN A 113 21.43 3.18 8.23
N PRO A 114 22.55 2.48 7.97
CA PRO A 114 22.59 1.30 7.09
C PRO A 114 21.47 0.28 7.31
N THR A 115 21.13 -0.07 8.55
CA THR A 115 20.05 -1.04 8.82
C THR A 115 18.68 -0.54 8.34
N ILE A 116 18.46 0.77 8.43
CA ILE A 116 17.22 1.41 7.96
C ILE A 116 17.21 1.52 6.43
N LEU A 117 18.39 1.66 5.82
CA LEU A 117 18.57 1.75 4.38
C LEU A 117 18.00 0.50 3.68
N ASP A 118 18.29 -0.69 4.21
CA ASP A 118 17.81 -1.96 3.65
C ASP A 118 16.28 -2.10 3.75
N VAL A 119 15.69 -1.66 4.86
CA VAL A 119 14.23 -1.63 5.01
C VAL A 119 13.60 -0.70 3.97
N VAL A 120 14.14 0.53 3.84
CA VAL A 120 13.65 1.51 2.88
C VAL A 120 13.78 0.97 1.46
N LYS A 121 14.89 0.29 1.13
CA LYS A 121 15.10 -0.34 -0.17
C LYS A 121 14.00 -1.38 -0.46
N LYS A 122 13.75 -2.28 0.49
CA LYS A 122 12.72 -3.33 0.34
C LYS A 122 11.32 -2.74 0.13
N GLU A 123 10.93 -1.74 0.92
CA GLU A 123 9.62 -1.09 0.79
C GLU A 123 9.49 -0.30 -0.52
N VAL A 124 10.51 0.47 -0.91
CA VAL A 124 10.50 1.22 -2.19
C VAL A 124 10.41 0.26 -3.37
N THR A 125 11.19 -0.82 -3.38
CA THR A 125 11.11 -1.85 -4.44
C THR A 125 9.73 -2.48 -4.48
N LYS A 126 9.13 -2.82 -3.32
CA LYS A 126 7.78 -3.36 -3.25
C LYS A 126 6.74 -2.42 -3.87
N LEU A 127 6.79 -1.12 -3.53
CA LEU A 127 5.87 -0.13 -4.07
C LEU A 127 6.08 0.11 -5.58
N LEU A 128 7.31 0.03 -6.07
CA LEU A 128 7.65 0.13 -7.49
C LEU A 128 7.09 -1.04 -8.30
N VAL A 129 7.30 -2.28 -7.84
CA VAL A 129 6.82 -3.48 -8.57
C VAL A 129 5.29 -3.49 -8.64
N VAL A 130 4.61 -2.99 -7.60
CA VAL A 130 3.13 -2.86 -7.59
C VAL A 130 2.65 -1.70 -8.47
N GLY A 131 3.52 -0.76 -8.84
CA GLY A 131 3.16 0.47 -9.56
C GLY A 131 2.36 1.45 -8.70
N ILE A 132 2.66 1.51 -7.41
CA ILE A 132 2.14 2.55 -6.48
C ILE A 132 2.99 3.82 -6.59
N ILE A 133 4.27 3.66 -6.89
CA ILE A 133 5.21 4.75 -7.15
C ILE A 133 5.90 4.55 -8.50
N TYR A 134 6.41 5.65 -9.07
CA TYR A 134 7.21 5.65 -10.30
C TYR A 134 8.39 6.64 -10.18
N PRO A 135 9.53 6.37 -10.85
CA PRO A 135 10.69 7.25 -10.80
C PRO A 135 10.43 8.57 -11.54
N ILE A 136 10.97 9.66 -11.01
CA ILE A 136 10.87 10.98 -11.62
C ILE A 136 12.24 11.68 -11.67
N SER A 137 12.43 12.49 -12.71
CA SER A 137 13.60 13.36 -12.82
C SER A 137 13.53 14.51 -11.81
N ALA A 138 14.60 14.70 -11.04
CA ALA A 138 14.63 15.57 -9.85
C ALA A 138 14.61 17.08 -10.13
N SER A 139 14.40 17.53 -11.37
CA SER A 139 14.65 18.92 -11.79
C SER A 139 13.58 19.95 -11.40
N GLY A 140 12.53 19.56 -10.67
CA GLY A 140 11.52 20.53 -10.17
C GLY A 140 10.62 20.05 -9.04
N SER A 141 10.94 18.91 -8.42
CA SER A 141 9.97 18.15 -7.62
C SER A 141 10.13 18.36 -6.11
N ILE A 142 9.00 18.32 -5.41
CA ILE A 142 8.87 18.77 -4.02
C ILE A 142 9.15 17.61 -3.07
N GLN A 143 10.32 17.63 -2.49
CA GLN A 143 10.81 16.48 -1.74
C GLN A 143 10.15 16.40 -0.36
N CYS A 144 9.25 15.43 -0.17
CA CYS A 144 8.76 15.07 1.15
C CYS A 144 9.76 14.12 1.84
N ARG A 145 9.98 14.37 3.13
CA ARG A 145 10.99 13.68 3.92
C ARG A 145 10.51 12.30 4.36
N MET A 146 11.27 11.25 4.05
CA MET A 146 11.08 9.93 4.66
C MET A 146 11.50 9.96 6.14
N THR A 147 10.63 9.52 7.02
CA THR A 147 10.89 9.31 8.45
C THR A 147 10.57 7.87 8.78
N VAL A 148 11.44 7.21 9.53
CA VAL A 148 11.19 5.84 9.98
C VAL A 148 10.82 5.89 11.44
N MET A 149 9.67 5.31 11.79
CA MET A 149 9.17 5.27 13.16
C MET A 149 9.50 3.93 13.81
N LYS A 150 10.03 4.00 15.03
CA LYS A 150 10.14 2.87 15.96
C LYS A 150 8.83 2.74 16.75
N ASN A 151 8.52 1.55 17.25
CA ASN A 151 7.35 1.34 18.11
C ASN A 151 7.57 1.95 19.51
N GLN A 152 6.49 2.16 20.28
CA GLN A 152 6.52 2.99 21.50
C GLN A 152 7.35 2.42 22.67
N ASN A 153 7.68 1.13 22.68
CA ASN A 153 8.20 0.49 23.90
C ASN A 153 9.60 -0.13 23.77
N ASP A 154 10.28 -0.12 22.63
CA ASP A 154 11.59 -0.81 22.41
C ASP A 154 11.68 -2.27 22.96
N GLU A 155 10.54 -2.91 23.29
CA GLU A 155 10.39 -4.23 23.92
C GLU A 155 9.60 -5.22 23.02
N LEU A 156 9.91 -6.51 23.16
CA LEU A 156 9.37 -7.63 22.39
C LEU A 156 8.10 -8.21 23.07
N VAL A 157 6.92 -7.60 22.90
CA VAL A 157 5.64 -8.24 23.31
C VAL A 157 4.51 -7.98 22.29
N PRO A 158 3.65 -8.97 21.97
CA PRO A 158 2.96 -9.05 20.69
C PRO A 158 1.52 -8.53 20.75
N THR A 159 1.21 -7.54 19.91
CA THR A 159 -0.12 -7.39 19.32
C THR A 159 0.08 -6.79 17.93
N ARG A 160 -0.14 -7.62 16.90
CA ARG A 160 0.39 -7.50 15.53
C ARG A 160 1.92 -7.52 15.48
N VAL A 161 2.49 -8.71 15.28
CA VAL A 161 3.89 -8.93 14.92
C VAL A 161 4.26 -8.06 13.71
N GLN A 162 4.88 -6.92 14.01
CA GLN A 162 5.69 -6.11 13.14
C GLN A 162 6.76 -5.44 14.01
N ASN A 163 7.81 -6.21 14.35
CA ASN A 163 9.14 -5.66 14.68
C ASN A 163 9.79 -5.02 13.43
N SER A 164 8.97 -4.41 12.56
CA SER A 164 9.38 -3.90 11.27
C SER A 164 9.27 -2.39 11.32
N TRP A 165 10.42 -1.74 11.22
CA TRP A 165 10.55 -0.34 10.84
C TRP A 165 9.51 0.03 9.78
N ARG A 166 8.72 1.07 10.06
CA ARG A 166 7.72 1.58 9.11
C ARG A 166 8.25 2.80 8.40
N VAL A 167 8.13 2.78 7.08
CA VAL A 167 8.51 3.87 6.20
C VAL A 167 7.36 4.88 6.16
N CYS A 168 7.54 6.05 6.76
CA CYS A 168 6.53 7.11 6.81
C CYS A 168 7.01 8.34 6.04
N ILE A 169 6.12 8.99 5.31
CA ILE A 169 6.44 10.24 4.60
C ILE A 169 5.89 11.42 5.36
N ASN A 170 6.74 12.41 5.58
CA ASN A 170 6.38 13.62 6.29
C ASN A 170 5.73 14.64 5.33
N TYR A 171 4.41 14.55 5.20
CA TYR A 171 3.60 15.50 4.45
C TYR A 171 3.20 16.74 5.26
N ARG A 172 3.76 17.03 6.44
CA ARG A 172 3.34 18.18 7.27
C ARG A 172 3.35 19.51 6.52
N LYS A 173 4.41 19.80 5.76
CA LYS A 173 4.50 21.03 4.96
C LYS A 173 3.50 21.05 3.79
N LEU A 174 3.28 19.90 3.16
CA LEU A 174 2.27 19.78 2.10
C LEU A 174 0.88 20.02 2.69
N ASN A 175 0.55 19.35 3.80
CA ASN A 175 -0.74 19.46 4.49
C ASN A 175 -1.03 20.86 5.05
N GLN A 176 -0.01 21.67 5.34
CA GLN A 176 -0.19 23.07 5.72
C GLN A 176 -0.61 23.94 4.55
N ALA A 177 -0.21 23.56 3.33
CA ALA A 177 -0.49 24.28 2.10
C ALA A 177 -1.73 23.75 1.34
N THR A 178 -2.25 22.60 1.76
CA THR A 178 -3.45 21.98 1.20
C THR A 178 -4.70 22.56 1.85
N CYS A 179 -5.68 22.95 1.04
CA CYS A 179 -7.00 23.37 1.53
C CYS A 179 -7.68 22.17 2.20
N LYS A 180 -8.01 22.29 3.49
CA LYS A 180 -8.61 21.20 4.27
C LYS A 180 -10.06 20.99 3.88
N ASP A 181 -10.44 19.73 3.72
CA ASP A 181 -11.83 19.37 3.44
C ASP A 181 -12.66 19.39 4.74
N HIS A 182 -13.87 19.92 4.67
CA HIS A 182 -14.85 19.95 5.76
C HIS A 182 -15.84 18.78 5.62
N PHE A 183 -15.32 17.57 5.43
CA PHE A 183 -16.15 16.37 5.36
C PHE A 183 -16.53 15.88 6.76
N PRO A 184 -17.83 15.78 7.10
CA PRO A 184 -18.27 15.34 8.41
C PRO A 184 -18.10 13.82 8.52
N LEU A 185 -17.09 13.38 9.26
CA LEU A 185 -17.01 11.98 9.67
C LEU A 185 -18.12 11.70 10.71
N PRO A 186 -18.78 10.53 10.62
CA PRO A 186 -19.81 10.18 11.59
C PRO A 186 -19.20 10.08 12.99
N PHE A 187 -19.90 10.62 13.98
CA PHE A 187 -19.49 10.49 15.37
C PHE A 187 -19.59 9.04 15.83
N LEU A 188 -18.62 8.61 16.64
CA LEU A 188 -18.56 7.22 17.12
C LEU A 188 -19.86 6.83 17.85
N ASP A 189 -20.42 7.72 18.66
CA ASP A 189 -21.64 7.47 19.43
C ASP A 189 -22.82 7.16 18.51
N GLN A 190 -22.96 7.87 17.38
CA GLN A 190 -24.03 7.61 16.41
C GLN A 190 -23.88 6.23 15.74
N VAL A 191 -22.65 5.78 15.53
CA VAL A 191 -22.40 4.44 14.99
C VAL A 191 -22.70 3.38 16.05
N LEU A 192 -22.31 3.61 17.30
CA LEU A 192 -22.57 2.69 18.42
C LEU A 192 -24.06 2.56 18.74
N GLU A 193 -24.81 3.66 18.72
CA GLU A 193 -26.27 3.64 18.90
C GLU A 193 -26.96 2.79 17.82
N LYS A 194 -26.53 2.89 16.56
CA LYS A 194 -27.06 2.05 15.47
C LYS A 194 -26.75 0.56 15.65
N LEU A 195 -25.67 0.26 16.36
CA LEU A 195 -25.23 -1.10 16.67
C LEU A 195 -25.90 -1.65 17.94
N ALA A 196 -26.50 -0.80 18.78
CA ALA A 196 -27.13 -1.22 20.03
C ALA A 196 -28.27 -2.23 19.78
N GLY A 197 -28.35 -3.24 20.64
CA GLY A 197 -29.38 -4.28 20.58
C GLY A 197 -29.18 -5.33 19.49
N LYS A 198 -28.07 -5.31 18.74
CA LYS A 198 -27.73 -6.40 17.81
C LYS A 198 -27.05 -7.55 18.55
N SER A 199 -27.41 -8.78 18.19
CA SER A 199 -26.88 -10.01 18.79
C SER A 199 -25.54 -10.45 18.19
N HIS A 200 -25.24 -10.03 16.96
CA HIS A 200 -24.05 -10.44 16.22
C HIS A 200 -23.38 -9.21 15.58
N TYR A 201 -22.05 -9.18 15.62
CA TYR A 201 -21.23 -8.11 15.06
C TYR A 201 -20.21 -8.69 14.07
N CYS A 202 -19.97 -7.97 12.98
CA CYS A 202 -18.93 -8.28 12.01
C CYS A 202 -18.07 -7.04 11.80
N PHE A 203 -16.75 -7.21 11.96
CA PHE A 203 -15.78 -6.14 11.73
C PHE A 203 -14.98 -6.46 10.47
N LEU A 204 -15.02 -5.55 9.50
CA LEU A 204 -14.27 -5.64 8.26
C LEU A 204 -13.26 -4.49 8.20
N ASP A 205 -11.98 -4.82 8.08
CA ASP A 205 -10.90 -3.85 7.91
C ASP A 205 -10.37 -3.91 6.48
N ARG A 206 -10.34 -2.76 5.79
CA ARG A 206 -9.88 -2.70 4.40
C ARG A 206 -8.37 -2.51 4.36
N TYR A 207 -7.65 -3.57 4.00
CA TYR A 207 -6.20 -3.57 3.84
C TYR A 207 -5.73 -2.51 2.83
N PHE A 208 -4.75 -1.67 3.23
CA PHE A 208 -4.13 -0.63 2.38
C PHE A 208 -5.10 0.27 1.62
N VAL A 209 -6.23 0.58 2.25
CA VAL A 209 -7.36 1.30 1.66
C VAL A 209 -6.99 2.53 0.83
N TYR A 210 -6.12 3.41 1.33
CA TYR A 210 -5.75 4.64 0.61
C TYR A 210 -5.00 4.34 -0.69
N MET A 211 -4.13 3.33 -0.68
CA MET A 211 -3.37 2.93 -1.86
C MET A 211 -4.21 2.23 -2.93
N GLN A 212 -5.54 2.11 -2.76
CA GLN A 212 -6.46 1.66 -3.81
C GLN A 212 -7.01 2.84 -4.65
N ILE A 213 -6.92 4.07 -4.13
CA ILE A 213 -7.43 5.29 -4.79
C ILE A 213 -6.30 5.95 -5.58
N HIS A 214 -6.57 6.29 -6.85
CA HIS A 214 -5.62 7.01 -7.69
C HIS A 214 -5.55 8.49 -7.32
N ILE A 215 -4.34 9.06 -7.40
CA ILE A 215 -4.16 10.52 -7.35
C ILE A 215 -4.35 11.05 -8.77
N ALA A 216 -5.07 12.17 -8.89
CA ALA A 216 -5.20 12.89 -10.14
C ALA A 216 -3.81 13.14 -10.76
N PRO A 217 -3.57 12.86 -12.06
CA PRO A 217 -2.24 12.95 -12.68
C PRO A 217 -1.55 14.30 -12.45
N LYS A 218 -2.33 15.39 -12.42
CA LYS A 218 -1.84 16.75 -12.16
C LYS A 218 -1.27 16.93 -10.75
N ASP A 219 -1.69 16.14 -9.77
CA ASP A 219 -1.31 16.28 -8.37
C ASP A 219 -0.25 15.27 -7.91
N GLN A 220 0.11 14.28 -8.74
CA GLN A 220 1.08 13.23 -8.38
C GLN A 220 2.45 13.81 -7.99
N HIS A 221 2.90 14.85 -8.69
CA HIS A 221 4.17 15.55 -8.40
C HIS A 221 4.22 16.22 -7.01
N LYS A 222 3.08 16.45 -6.36
CA LYS A 222 3.01 17.04 -5.00
C LYS A 222 3.36 16.01 -3.93
N THR A 223 3.20 14.73 -4.23
CA THR A 223 3.40 13.62 -3.29
C THR A 223 4.80 13.01 -3.34
N THR A 224 5.77 13.71 -3.95
CA THR A 224 7.08 13.12 -4.25
C THR A 224 7.90 12.82 -3.00
N LEU A 225 8.55 11.65 -3.04
CA LEU A 225 9.42 11.16 -1.99
C LEU A 225 10.86 11.09 -2.51
N THR A 226 11.81 11.43 -1.66
CA THR A 226 13.23 11.29 -1.96
C THR A 226 13.88 10.35 -0.96
N CYS A 227 14.61 9.37 -1.48
CA CYS A 227 15.42 8.46 -0.70
C CYS A 227 16.80 8.29 -1.38
N PRO A 228 17.79 7.67 -0.70
CA PRO A 228 19.11 7.45 -1.27
C PRO A 228 19.13 6.71 -2.61
N PHE A 229 18.04 6.02 -2.95
CA PHE A 229 17.90 5.23 -4.17
C PHE A 229 17.26 5.98 -5.34
N GLY A 230 16.77 7.21 -5.12
CA GLY A 230 16.13 8.00 -6.16
C GLY A 230 14.99 8.88 -5.63
N THR A 231 14.38 9.61 -6.57
CA THR A 231 13.15 10.38 -6.32
C THR A 231 11.99 9.71 -7.03
N PHE A 232 10.89 9.53 -6.32
CA PHE A 232 9.70 8.85 -6.80
C PHE A 232 8.44 9.69 -6.54
N ALA A 233 7.44 9.54 -7.39
CA ALA A 233 6.10 10.11 -7.20
C ALA A 233 5.09 9.00 -6.94
N TYR A 234 4.05 9.27 -6.15
CA TYR A 234 2.95 8.34 -5.98
C TYR A 234 1.92 8.49 -7.11
N THR A 235 1.47 7.36 -7.65
CA THR A 235 0.28 7.29 -8.49
C THR A 235 -0.99 7.10 -7.68
N ARG A 236 -0.87 6.60 -6.44
CA ARG A 236 -1.97 6.26 -5.53
C ARG A 236 -1.84 6.96 -4.20
N MET A 237 -2.94 7.23 -3.54
CA MET A 237 -2.98 8.06 -2.33
C MET A 237 -2.11 7.48 -1.21
N PRO A 238 -0.99 8.13 -0.82
CA PRO A 238 -0.14 7.67 0.25
C PRO A 238 -0.76 7.99 1.62
N PHE A 239 -0.29 7.28 2.65
CA PHE A 239 -0.61 7.63 4.03
C PHE A 239 -0.01 8.98 4.41
N GLY A 240 -0.75 9.74 5.22
CA GLY A 240 -0.29 11.00 5.83
C GLY A 240 -0.78 12.27 5.14
N LEU A 241 -1.55 12.19 4.05
CA LEU A 241 -2.24 13.33 3.47
C LEU A 241 -3.45 13.73 4.33
N CYS A 242 -3.66 15.03 4.54
CA CYS A 242 -4.72 15.56 5.41
C CYS A 242 -6.14 15.21 4.94
N ASN A 243 -6.41 15.25 3.62
CA ASN A 243 -7.74 14.99 3.05
C ASN A 243 -7.93 13.53 2.61
N ALA A 244 -6.98 12.63 2.93
CA ALA A 244 -7.11 11.21 2.57
C ALA A 244 -8.34 10.54 3.22
N PRO A 245 -8.68 10.79 4.50
CA PRO A 245 -9.89 10.23 5.10
C PRO A 245 -11.18 10.73 4.43
N SER A 246 -11.25 12.01 4.05
CA SER A 246 -12.43 12.58 3.39
C SER A 246 -12.64 12.05 1.97
N THR A 247 -11.55 11.67 1.30
CA THR A 247 -11.61 11.08 -0.05
C THR A 247 -12.06 9.62 -0.02
N PHE A 248 -11.80 8.92 1.09
CA PHE A 248 -12.12 7.50 1.26
C PHE A 248 -13.57 7.31 1.72
#